data_AF-A0A920TLK4-F1
#
_entry.id   AF-A0A920TLK4-F1
#
_cell.length_a   1.000
_cell.length_b   1.000
_cell.length_c   1.000
_cell.angle_alpha   90.00
_cell.angle_beta   90.00
_cell.angle_gamma   90.00
#
_symmetry.space_group_name_H-M   'P 1'
#
loop_
_entity.id
_entity.type
_entity.pdbx_description
1 polymer ?
#
loop_
_entity_poly.entity_id
_entity_poly.type
_entity_poly.pdbx_seq_one_letter_code
_entity_poly.pdbx_strand_id
1 'polypeptide(L)' 'MDVNAIIYCGIDSGHASMVEKNTALNVKRAVNYADENWINPDSQGPYHIMKSQEIKTTWHPIGN' A
#
# COMPACT_ATOMS: atom_id res chain seq x y z
N MET A 1 3.03 -18.09 4.59
CA MET A 1 3.21 -16.70 5.06
C MET A 1 1.84 -16.02 5.01
N ASP A 2 1.52 -15.21 6.02
CA ASP A 2 0.35 -14.32 5.99
C ASP A 2 0.75 -13.01 5.28
N VAL A 3 -0.09 -12.54 4.37
CA VAL A 3 0.15 -11.35 3.54
C VAL A 3 -0.94 -10.33 3.85
N ASN A 4 -0.59 -9.12 4.28
CA ASN A 4 -1.58 -8.10 4.66
C ASN A 4 -1.80 -7.03 3.59
N ALA A 5 -0.81 -6.81 2.72
CA ALA A 5 -0.88 -5.83 1.65
C ALA A 5 -0.15 -6.35 0.39
N ILE A 6 -0.60 -5.89 -0.77
CA ILE A 6 0.02 -6.13 -2.06
C ILE A 6 0.23 -4.78 -2.74
N ILE A 7 1.46 -4.53 -3.20
CA ILE A 7 1.80 -3.36 -4.00
C ILE A 7 1.99 -3.81 -5.44
N TYR A 8 1.25 -3.18 -6.37
CA TYR A 8 1.36 -3.42 -7.80
C TYR A 8 2.04 -2.23 -8.48
N CYS A 9 3.17 -2.48 -9.15
CA CYS A 9 3.96 -1.46 -9.86
C CYS A 9 4.06 -1.74 -11.38
N GLY A 10 3.23 -2.63 -11.92
CA GLY A 10 3.20 -2.93 -13.34
C GLY A 10 2.28 -2.00 -14.12
N ILE A 11 2.44 -1.92 -15.44
CA ILE A 11 1.64 -1.03 -16.31
C ILE A 11 0.33 -1.67 -16.81
N ASP A 12 0.16 -2.99 -16.63
CA ASP A 12 -1.02 -3.71 -17.10
C ASP A 12 -2.21 -3.45 -16.16
N SER A 13 -3.22 -2.73 -16.66
CA SER A 13 -4.43 -2.39 -15.91
C SER A 13 -5.31 -3.60 -15.60
N GLY A 14 -5.21 -4.68 -16.38
CA GLY A 14 -5.86 -5.96 -16.13
C GLY A 14 -5.30 -6.64 -14.88
N HIS A 15 -3.98 -6.63 -14.71
CA HIS A 15 -3.35 -7.13 -13.50
C HIS A 15 -3.65 -6.26 -12.27
N ALA A 16 -3.65 -4.93 -12.41
CA ALA A 16 -4.07 -4.04 -11.32
C ALA A 16 -5.49 -4.37 -10.85
N SER A 17 -6.43 -4.49 -11.80
CA SER A 17 -7.83 -4.84 -11.53
C SER A 17 -7.97 -6.22 -10.87
N MET A 18 -7.14 -7.19 -11.28
CA MET A 18 -7.13 -8.53 -10.69
C MET A 18 -6.64 -8.50 -9.23
N VAL A 19 -5.58 -7.73 -8.94
CA VAL A 19 -5.06 -7.55 -7.58
C VAL A 19 -6.14 -6.93 -6.70
N GLU A 20 -6.74 -5.82 -7.12
CA GLU A 20 -7.79 -5.13 -6.35
C GLU A 20 -8.98 -6.06 -6.05
N LYS A 21 -9.52 -6.75 -7.07
CA LYS A 21 -10.64 -7.69 -6.89
C LYS A 21 -10.33 -8.82 -5.91
N ASN A 22 -9.15 -9.44 -6.03
CA ASN A 22 -8.79 -10.57 -5.17
C ASN A 22 -8.49 -10.13 -3.74
N THR A 23 -7.87 -8.95 -3.54
CA THR A 23 -7.65 -8.40 -2.20
C THR A 23 -8.95 -8.00 -1.51
N ALA A 24 -9.98 -7.58 -2.27
CA ALA A 24 -11.29 -7.28 -1.70
C ALA A 24 -11.97 -8.51 -1.08
N LEU A 25 -11.67 -9.73 -1.54
CA LEU A 25 -12.24 -10.98 -1.00
C LEU A 25 -11.80 -11.29 0.43
N ASN A 26 -10.64 -10.77 0.85
CA ASN A 26 -10.06 -10.99 2.17
C ASN A 26 -9.61 -9.70 2.86
N VAL A 27 -10.11 -8.56 2.37
CA VAL A 27 -9.90 -7.21 2.90
C VAL A 27 -8.42 -6.88 3.11
N LYS A 28 -7.55 -7.42 2.25
CA LYS A 28 -6.13 -7.06 2.21
C LYS A 28 -6.00 -5.70 1.52
N ARG A 29 -4.95 -4.96 1.87
CA ARG A 29 -4.71 -3.65 1.26
C ARG A 29 -4.05 -3.81 -0.11
N ALA A 30 -4.75 -3.45 -1.18
CA ALA A 30 -4.14 -3.25 -2.50
C ALA A 30 -3.62 -1.81 -2.62
N VAL A 31 -2.39 -1.66 -3.14
CA VAL A 31 -1.79 -0.36 -3.47
C VAL A 31 -1.38 -0.42 -4.93
N ASN A 32 -1.88 0.51 -5.73
CA ASN A 32 -1.59 0.58 -7.15
C ASN A 32 -0.66 1.76 -7.44
N TYR A 33 0.49 1.46 -8.04
CA TYR A 33 1.49 2.41 -8.53
C TYR A 33 1.79 2.17 -10.02
N ALA A 34 0.79 1.74 -10.80
CA ALA A 34 0.93 1.51 -12.24
C ALA A 34 1.37 2.76 -13.02
N ASP A 35 0.99 3.94 -12.53
CA ASP A 35 1.31 5.23 -13.16
C ASP A 35 2.61 5.87 -12.64
N GLU A 36 3.30 5.23 -11.68
CA GLU A 36 4.50 5.80 -11.06
C GLU A 36 5.76 5.50 -11.88
N ASN A 37 6.49 6.55 -12.26
CA ASN A 37 7.76 6.41 -12.95
C ASN A 37 8.91 6.26 -11.95
N TRP A 38 9.15 5.04 -11.48
CA TRP A 38 10.19 4.75 -10.47
C TRP A 38 11.63 5.11 -10.89
N ILE A 39 11.89 5.29 -12.20
CA ILE A 39 13.20 5.71 -12.71
C ILE A 39 13.42 7.21 -12.44
N ASN A 40 12.35 8.00 -12.39
CA ASN A 40 12.43 9.42 -12.03
C ASN A 40 12.78 9.55 -10.53
N PRO A 41 13.89 10.22 -10.15
CA PRO A 41 14.25 10.40 -8.74
C PRO A 41 13.17 11.14 -7.92
N ASP A 42 12.43 12.05 -8.55
CA ASP A 42 11.38 12.83 -7.89
C ASP A 42 10.11 12.01 -7.60
N SER A 43 9.97 10.84 -8.25
CA SER A 43 8.89 9.87 -8.03
C SER A 43 9.17 8.93 -6.85
N GLN A 44 10.29 9.11 -6.15
CA GLN A 44 10.67 8.29 -5.00
C GLN A 44 10.50 9.08 -3.71
N GLY A 45 10.16 8.39 -2.62
CA GLY A 45 10.04 9.05 -1.33
C GLY A 45 9.58 8.14 -0.19
N PRO A 46 9.72 8.60 1.07
CA PRO A 46 9.35 7.81 2.24
C PRO A 46 7.83 7.55 2.34
N TYR A 47 7.02 8.35 1.63
CA TYR A 47 5.56 8.25 1.65
C TYR A 47 5.02 6.92 1.08
N HIS A 48 5.74 6.27 0.15
CA HIS A 48 5.34 4.95 -0.36
C HIS A 48 5.39 3.87 0.72
N ILE A 49 6.32 3.99 1.67
CA ILE A 49 6.45 3.04 2.78
C ILE A 49 5.18 3.07 3.65
N MET A 50 4.63 4.26 3.93
CA MET A 50 3.44 4.41 4.76
C MET A 50 2.22 3.65 4.23
N LYS A 51 2.11 3.40 2.91
CA LYS A 51 1.01 2.61 2.36
C LYS A 51 1.00 1.16 2.86
N SER A 52 2.16 0.65 3.27
CA SER A 52 2.32 -0.71 3.82
C SER A 52 2.37 -0.76 5.35
N GLN A 53 2.29 0.39 6.02
CA GLN A 53 2.27 0.48 7.48
C GLN A 53 0.83 0.52 8.02
N GLU A 54 0.68 0.11 9.28
CA GLU A 54 -0.55 0.26 10.06
C GLU A 54 -0.29 1.19 11.24
N ILE A 55 -1.25 2.08 11.51
CA ILE A 55 -1.17 3.01 12.63
C ILE A 55 -1.97 2.42 13.79
N LYS A 56 -1.26 2.07 14.87
CA LYS A 56 -1.87 1.71 16.13
C LYS A 56 -1.83 2.90 17.08
N THR A 57 -2.95 3.60 17.19
CA THR A 57 -3.09 4.68 18.17
C THR A 57 -3.37 4.09 19.56
N THR A 58 -2.58 4.49 20.55
CA THR A 58 -2.74 4.07 21.95
C THR A 58 -2.85 5.28 22.85
N TRP A 59 -3.79 5.26 23.78
CA TRP A 59 -3.99 6.34 24.73
C TRP A 59 -3.38 5.94 26.08
N HIS A 60 -2.51 6.78 26.60
CA HIS A 60 -1.94 6.63 27.94
C HIS A 60 -2.27 7.90 28.74
N PRO A 61 -2.73 7.78 30.00
CA PRO A 61 -2.91 8.94 30.86
C PRO A 61 -1.61 9.73 30.95
N ILE A 62 -1.68 11.05 30.75
CA ILE A 62 -0.60 11.97 31.06
C ILE A 62 -1.00 12.76 32.31
N GLY A 63 -0.09 12.83 33.30
CA GLY A 63 -0.34 13.53 34.56
C GLY A 63 -0.55 15.03 34.37
N ASN A 64 -1.16 15.67 35.36
CA ASN A 64 -1.34 17.12 35.40
C ASN A 64 -0.02 17.87 35.46
#